data_AF-A0AAV5FZC3-F1
#
_entry.id   AF-A0AAV5FZC3-F1
#
_cell.length_a   1.000
_cell.length_b   1.000
_cell.length_c   1.000
_cell.angle_alpha   90.00
_cell.angle_beta   90.00
_cell.angle_gamma   90.00
#
_symmetry.space_group_name_H-M   'P 1'
#
loop_
_entity.id
_entity.type
_entity.pdbx_description
1 polymer ?
#
loop_
_entity_poly.entity_id
_entity_poly.type
_entity_poly.pdbx_seq_one_letter_code
_entity_poly.pdbx_strand_id
1 'polypeptide(L)'
;MTPTNDEIDGINAYIPRLRIARWPKGFKPVPIEKYDGQTNPQEWLQLYSTAIQSTGGDSYVMGNYLPVCLDPAVRIWLTSLPEESITSWGDLNRKLIESFQATCNRPGNHFDLIRIKQKTDEPLRDYIK
;
A
#
# COMPACT_ATOMS: atom_id res chain seq x y z
N MET A 1 1.79 -14.48 38.86
CA MET A 1 0.87 -14.36 37.71
C MET A 1 0.99 -12.93 37.21
N THR A 2 1.78 -12.72 36.16
CA THR A 2 1.76 -11.47 35.40
C THR A 2 0.45 -11.42 34.62
N PRO A 3 -0.29 -10.30 34.58
CA PRO A 3 -1.49 -10.22 33.77
C PRO A 3 -1.09 -10.50 32.32
N THR A 4 -1.69 -11.54 31.75
CA THR A 4 -1.60 -11.88 30.33
C THR A 4 -1.96 -10.63 29.56
N ASN A 5 -1.01 -10.21 28.74
CA ASN A 5 -1.15 -9.26 27.66
C ASN A 5 -2.49 -9.55 26.98
N ASP A 6 -3.54 -8.81 27.32
CA ASP A 6 -4.70 -8.68 26.47
C ASP A 6 -4.12 -8.22 25.14
N GLU A 7 -3.98 -9.17 24.21
CA GLU A 7 -3.51 -8.94 22.86
C GLU A 7 -4.28 -7.74 22.35
N ILE A 8 -3.58 -6.61 22.19
CA ILE A 8 -4.18 -5.41 21.62
C ILE A 8 -4.53 -5.78 20.19
N ASP A 9 -5.76 -6.24 20.01
CA ASP A 9 -6.39 -6.72 18.78
C ASP A 9 -6.23 -5.61 17.72
N GLY A 10 -5.18 -5.73 16.92
CA GLY A 10 -4.65 -4.63 16.14
C GLY A 10 -3.48 -5.07 15.27
N ILE A 11 -3.13 -4.27 14.27
CA ILE A 11 -2.05 -4.61 13.34
C ILE A 11 -0.73 -4.70 14.11
N ASN A 12 -0.12 -5.89 14.15
CA ASN A 12 1.12 -6.13 14.90
C ASN A 12 2.29 -5.24 14.45
N ALA A 13 2.30 -4.85 13.18
CA ALA A 13 3.28 -3.92 12.65
C ALA A 13 3.18 -2.50 13.26
N TYR A 14 2.08 -2.14 13.90
CA TYR A 14 1.93 -0.87 14.60
C TYR A 14 2.51 -0.96 16.00
N ILE A 15 3.28 0.06 16.39
CA ILE A 15 3.62 0.23 17.80
C ILE A 15 2.35 0.40 18.66
N PRO A 16 2.37 0.01 19.95
CA PRO A 16 1.19 0.04 20.81
C PRO A 16 0.48 1.40 20.83
N ARG A 17 1.23 2.52 20.91
CA ARG A 17 0.64 3.88 20.92
C ARG A 17 -0.14 4.22 19.66
N LEU A 18 0.23 3.65 18.51
CA LEU A 18 -0.43 3.93 17.25
C LEU A 18 -1.79 3.20 17.16
N ARG A 19 -1.98 2.10 17.90
CA ARG A 19 -3.24 1.34 17.96
C ARG A 19 -4.35 2.05 18.76
N ILE A 20 -4.00 3.09 19.52
CA ILE A 20 -4.93 3.81 20.40
C ILE A 20 -5.60 4.97 19.65
N ALA A 21 -6.47 4.66 18.68
CA ALA A 21 -7.25 5.67 17.97
C ALA A 21 -8.44 6.16 18.81
N ARG A 22 -8.62 7.48 18.89
CA ARG A 22 -9.82 8.12 19.44
C ARG A 22 -10.78 8.45 18.31
N TRP A 23 -11.79 7.60 18.12
CA TRP A 23 -12.77 7.78 17.05
C TRP A 23 -13.62 9.06 17.24
N PRO A 24 -13.71 9.93 16.23
CA PRO A 24 -14.56 11.12 16.28
C PRO A 24 -16.04 10.76 16.47
N LYS A 25 -16.80 11.63 17.14
CA LYS A 25 -18.24 11.43 17.30
C LYS A 25 -18.92 11.49 15.94
N GLY A 26 -19.68 10.45 15.60
CA GLY A 26 -20.38 10.37 14.32
C GLY A 26 -19.47 10.05 13.13
N PHE A 27 -18.28 9.50 13.38
CA PHE A 27 -17.31 9.10 12.36
C PHE A 27 -17.94 8.18 11.31
N LYS A 28 -18.14 8.74 10.11
CA LYS A 28 -18.67 8.06 8.93
C LYS A 28 -17.96 8.63 7.70
N PRO A 29 -16.78 8.12 7.34
CA PRO A 29 -16.04 8.57 6.17
C PRO A 29 -16.89 8.45 4.91
N VAL A 30 -16.66 9.35 3.96
CA VAL A 30 -17.21 9.22 2.61
C VAL A 30 -16.76 7.86 2.04
N PRO A 31 -17.63 7.12 1.32
CA PRO A 31 -17.22 5.88 0.68
C PRO A 31 -16.02 6.12 -0.26
N ILE A 32 -14.96 5.34 -0.07
CA ILE A 32 -13.77 5.35 -0.92
C ILE A 32 -13.60 3.93 -1.46
N GLU A 33 -13.17 3.83 -2.72
CA GLU A 33 -12.79 2.55 -3.29
C GLU A 33 -11.63 1.94 -2.50
N LYS A 34 -11.68 0.62 -2.30
CA LYS A 34 -10.60 -0.08 -1.60
C LYS A 34 -9.32 0.00 -2.41
N TYR A 35 -8.19 0.11 -1.71
CA TYR A 35 -6.90 0.06 -2.36
C TYR A 35 -6.58 -1.38 -2.78
N ASP A 36 -6.45 -1.58 -4.08
CA ASP A 36 -6.17 -2.86 -4.74
C ASP A 36 -4.67 -3.17 -4.89
N GLY A 37 -3.80 -2.18 -4.63
CA GLY A 37 -2.36 -2.28 -4.83
C GLY A 37 -1.88 -2.01 -6.26
N GLN A 38 -2.79 -1.67 -7.19
CA GLN A 38 -2.50 -1.35 -8.59
C GLN A 38 -2.70 0.13 -8.91
N THR A 39 -3.61 0.79 -8.20
CA THR A 39 -3.81 2.25 -8.32
C THR A 39 -2.60 3.00 -7.76
N ASN A 40 -2.32 4.21 -8.28
CA ASN A 40 -1.24 5.05 -7.76
C ASN A 40 -1.39 5.25 -6.24
N PRO A 41 -0.46 4.75 -5.41
CA PRO A 41 -0.60 4.78 -3.96
C PRO A 41 -0.62 6.20 -3.41
N GLN A 42 0.06 7.15 -4.05
CA GLN A 42 0.11 8.54 -3.59
C GLN A 42 -1.25 9.23 -3.78
N GLU A 43 -1.86 9.07 -4.95
CA GLU A 43 -3.19 9.65 -5.25
C GLU A 43 -4.27 9.02 -4.36
N TRP A 44 -4.24 7.69 -4.22
CA TRP A 44 -5.22 7.01 -3.38
C TRP A 44 -5.08 7.43 -1.90
N LEU A 45 -3.86 7.54 -1.37
CA LEU A 45 -3.63 8.00 0.01
C LEU A 45 -4.09 9.45 0.23
N GLN A 46 -3.97 10.32 -0.78
CA GLN A 46 -4.48 11.70 -0.69
C GLN A 46 -6.01 11.74 -0.56
N LEU A 47 -6.72 10.96 -1.38
CA LEU A 47 -8.18 10.83 -1.28
C LEU A 47 -8.60 10.24 0.06
N TYR A 48 -7.91 9.17 0.49
CA TYR A 48 -8.10 8.53 1.78
C TYR A 48 -7.95 9.52 2.95
N SER A 49 -6.80 10.21 3.05
CA SER A 49 -6.55 11.16 4.13
C SER A 49 -7.59 12.28 4.14
N THR A 50 -7.97 12.80 2.97
CA THR A 50 -8.98 13.87 2.86
C THR A 50 -10.34 13.42 3.39
N ALA A 51 -10.80 12.24 3.01
CA ALA A 51 -12.07 11.70 3.46
C ALA A 51 -12.10 11.48 4.98
N ILE A 52 -11.03 10.95 5.57
CA ILE A 52 -10.93 10.74 7.02
C ILE A 52 -10.89 12.08 7.76
N GLN A 53 -10.09 13.05 7.27
CA GLN A 53 -10.01 14.40 7.85
C GLN A 53 -11.34 15.13 7.79
N SER A 54 -12.12 14.97 6.72
CA SER A 54 -13.44 15.60 6.59
C SER A 54 -14.42 15.17 7.69
N THR A 55 -14.15 14.03 8.34
CA THR A 55 -14.93 13.51 9.47
C THR A 55 -14.28 13.72 10.84
N GLY A 56 -13.26 14.59 10.89
CA GLY A 56 -12.53 14.93 12.12
C GLY A 56 -11.50 13.89 12.54
N GLY A 57 -11.12 12.95 11.67
CA GLY A 57 -10.11 11.94 11.96
C GLY A 57 -8.69 12.52 11.95
N ASP A 58 -7.89 12.12 12.95
CA ASP A 58 -6.46 12.43 13.04
C ASP A 58 -5.58 11.34 12.42
N SER A 59 -4.26 11.47 12.56
CA SER A 59 -3.30 10.49 12.04
C SER A 59 -3.41 9.10 12.68
N TYR A 60 -3.91 8.99 13.92
CA TYR A 60 -4.17 7.71 14.57
C TYR A 60 -5.41 7.05 13.97
N VAL A 61 -6.48 7.82 13.79
CA VAL A 61 -7.70 7.36 13.11
C VAL A 61 -7.39 6.92 11.69
N MET A 62 -6.56 7.67 10.95
CA MET A 62 -6.10 7.27 9.61
C MET A 62 -5.37 5.93 9.62
N GLY A 63 -4.42 5.71 10.54
CA GLY A 63 -3.71 4.43 10.62
C GLY A 63 -4.67 3.27 10.92
N ASN A 64 -5.54 3.44 11.92
CA ASN A 64 -6.40 2.35 12.38
C ASN A 64 -7.58 2.05 11.43
N TYR A 65 -8.04 3.02 10.66
CA TYR A 65 -9.11 2.81 9.67
C TYR A 65 -8.58 2.25 8.35
N LEU A 66 -7.29 2.45 8.04
CA LEU A 66 -6.68 2.03 6.77
C LEU A 66 -6.98 0.57 6.40
N PRO A 67 -6.77 -0.44 7.27
CA PRO A 67 -7.04 -1.83 6.92
C PRO A 67 -8.48 -2.12 6.41
N VAL A 68 -9.47 -1.33 6.82
CA VAL A 68 -10.86 -1.47 6.33
C VAL A 68 -10.97 -1.08 4.85
N CYS A 69 -10.14 -0.12 4.42
CA CYS A 69 -10.07 0.40 3.07
C CYS A 69 -9.05 -0.31 2.17
N LEU A 70 -8.44 -1.41 2.63
CA LEU A 70 -7.51 -2.20 1.82
C LEU A 70 -8.20 -3.44 1.26
N ASP A 71 -7.77 -3.89 0.08
CA ASP A 71 -8.14 -5.21 -0.41
C ASP A 71 -7.41 -6.34 0.33
N PRO A 72 -7.93 -7.59 0.29
CA PRO A 72 -7.36 -8.71 1.04
C PRO A 72 -5.85 -8.90 0.81
N ALA A 73 -5.37 -8.76 -0.43
CA ALA A 73 -3.96 -8.93 -0.76
C ALA A 73 -3.07 -7.86 -0.10
N VAL A 74 -3.51 -6.60 -0.10
CA VAL A 74 -2.78 -5.49 0.52
C VAL A 74 -2.84 -5.57 2.05
N ARG A 75 -3.96 -6.04 2.60
CA ARG A 75 -4.06 -6.33 4.05
C ARG A 75 -3.06 -7.39 4.49
N ILE A 76 -2.88 -8.45 3.72
CA ILE A 76 -1.87 -9.49 4.01
C ILE A 76 -0.48 -8.86 4.08
N TRP A 77 -0.13 -8.00 3.11
CA TRP A 77 1.13 -7.25 3.15
C TRP A 77 1.28 -6.47 4.46
N LEU A 78 0.26 -5.69 4.85
CA LEU A 78 0.29 -4.88 6.07
C LEU A 78 0.49 -5.72 7.33
N THR A 79 -0.13 -6.90 7.41
CA THR A 79 0.04 -7.84 8.53
C THR A 79 1.36 -8.62 8.48
N SER A 80 2.01 -8.70 7.32
CA SER A 80 3.29 -9.40 7.14
C SER A 80 4.52 -8.56 7.51
N LEU A 81 4.32 -7.25 7.73
CA LEU A 81 5.40 -6.36 8.15
C LEU A 81 5.94 -6.73 9.53
N PRO A 82 7.24 -6.47 9.80
CA PRO A 82 7.81 -6.73 11.12
C PRO A 82 7.05 -6.01 12.22
N GLU A 83 6.96 -6.65 13.38
CA GLU A 83 6.30 -6.10 14.56
C GLU A 83 6.85 -4.72 14.90
N GLU A 84 5.96 -3.81 15.29
CA GLU A 84 6.32 -2.46 15.73
C GLU A 84 7.11 -1.61 14.70
N SER A 85 7.17 -2.04 13.44
CA SER A 85 7.93 -1.36 12.38
C SER A 85 7.28 -0.07 11.87
N ILE A 86 6.03 0.20 12.22
CA ILE A 86 5.28 1.39 11.86
C ILE A 86 5.06 2.22 13.11
N THR A 87 5.73 3.38 13.17
CA THR A 87 5.72 4.24 14.36
C THR A 87 4.80 5.45 14.24
N SER A 88 4.31 5.73 13.02
CA SER A 88 3.50 6.89 12.68
C SER A 88 2.69 6.65 11.38
N TRP A 89 1.68 7.50 11.14
CA TRP A 89 0.98 7.57 9.86
C TRP A 89 1.95 7.84 8.68
N GLY A 90 2.95 8.69 8.89
CA GLY A 90 3.97 8.98 7.87
C GLY A 90 4.79 7.74 7.48
N ASP A 91 5.19 6.92 8.46
CA ASP A 91 5.91 5.67 8.21
C ASP A 91 5.07 4.66 7.43
N LEU A 92 3.78 4.56 7.78
CA LEU A 92 2.83 3.70 7.09
C LEU A 92 2.69 4.11 5.62
N ASN A 93 2.46 5.40 5.36
CA ASN A 93 2.34 5.94 4.01
C ASN A 93 3.60 5.67 3.19
N ARG A 94 4.77 5.96 3.76
CA ARG A 94 6.05 5.72 3.10
C ARG A 94 6.22 4.25 2.72
N LYS A 95 5.99 3.33 3.65
CA LYS A 95 6.11 1.88 3.39
C LYS A 95 5.11 1.40 2.33
N LEU A 96 3.87 1.91 2.35
CA LEU A 96 2.85 1.57 1.37
C LEU A 96 3.27 2.06 -0.02
N ILE A 97 3.69 3.33 -0.14
CA ILE A 97 4.18 3.90 -1.39
C ILE A 97 5.39 3.10 -1.90
N GLU A 98 6.41 2.87 -1.07
CA GLU A 98 7.60 2.09 -1.46
C GLU A 98 7.25 0.67 -1.96
N SER A 99 6.24 0.03 -1.34
CA SER A 99 5.86 -1.34 -1.68
C SER A 99 5.03 -1.45 -2.96
N PHE A 100 4.16 -0.46 -3.24
CA PHE A 100 3.19 -0.55 -4.34
C PHE A 100 3.46 0.42 -5.50
N GLN A 101 4.25 1.49 -5.29
CA GLN A 101 4.62 2.42 -6.36
C GLN A 101 5.46 1.73 -7.43
N ALA A 102 6.35 0.81 -7.05
CA ALA A 102 7.13 0.00 -7.98
C ALA A 102 6.27 -0.99 -8.78
N THR A 103 5.15 -1.45 -8.21
CA THR A 103 4.18 -2.34 -8.84
C THR A 103 3.30 -1.58 -9.84
N CYS A 104 2.98 -0.31 -9.55
CA CYS A 104 2.23 0.58 -10.44
C CYS A 104 3.07 1.08 -11.63
N ASN A 105 4.37 1.34 -11.42
CA ASN A 105 5.29 1.86 -12.44
C ASN A 105 5.97 0.79 -13.31
N ARG A 106 5.48 -0.46 -13.32
CA ARG A 106 5.86 -1.43 -14.35
C ARG A 106 4.80 -1.49 -15.45
N PRO A 107 4.86 -0.64 -16.50
CA PRO A 107 4.52 -1.15 -17.82
C PRO A 107 5.54 -2.26 -18.14
N GLY A 108 5.05 -3.40 -18.64
CA GLY A 108 5.74 -4.69 -18.66
C GLY A 108 7.24 -4.65 -18.94
N ASN A 109 8.03 -5.35 -18.13
CA ASN A 109 9.30 -5.92 -18.53
C ASN A 109 9.86 -6.88 -17.47
N HIS A 110 9.37 -8.12 -17.52
CA HIS A 110 10.23 -9.28 -17.23
C HIS A 110 10.04 -10.40 -18.27
N PHE A 111 9.00 -10.32 -19.13
CA PHE A 111 8.74 -11.30 -20.18
C PHE A 111 8.84 -10.77 -21.62
N ASP A 112 8.99 -9.47 -21.87
CA ASP A 112 9.17 -8.95 -23.24
C ASP A 112 10.60 -9.14 -23.79
N LEU A 113 11.54 -9.65 -22.99
CA LEU A 113 12.87 -10.02 -23.47
C LEU A 113 12.93 -11.38 -24.19
N ILE A 114 11.81 -12.12 -24.32
CA ILE A 114 11.77 -13.41 -25.04
C ILE A 114 10.83 -13.37 -26.26
N ARG A 115 10.59 -12.19 -26.84
CA ARG A 115 9.93 -12.09 -28.15
C ARG A 115 10.60 -11.18 -29.16
N ILE A 116 11.90 -10.92 -29.00
CA ILE A 116 12.76 -10.76 -30.18
C ILE A 116 12.91 -12.17 -30.75
N LYS A 117 11.92 -12.58 -31.56
CA LYS A 117 12.16 -13.60 -32.57
C LYS A 117 13.35 -13.11 -33.37
N GLN A 118 14.45 -13.85 -33.26
CA GLN A 118 15.47 -14.00 -34.27
C GLN A 118 14.80 -13.90 -35.65
N LYS A 119 14.93 -12.76 -36.34
CA LYS A 119 14.73 -12.70 -37.78
C LYS A 119 15.97 -13.34 -38.38
N THR A 120 15.96 -14.67 -38.44
CA THR A 120 16.67 -15.36 -39.49
C THR A 120 15.84 -15.11 -40.74
N ASP A 121 16.40 -14.37 -41.70
CA ASP A 121 16.07 -14.37 -43.14
C ASP A 121 15.96 -12.98 -43.79
N GLU A 122 17.04 -12.19 -43.75
CA GLU A 122 17.29 -11.21 -44.82
C GLU A 122 18.68 -11.46 -45.42
N PRO A 123 18.78 -11.69 -46.74
CA PRO A 123 20.02 -12.12 -47.38
C PRO A 123 21.07 -11.02 -47.48
N LEU A 124 22.31 -11.42 -47.24
CA LEU A 124 23.54 -10.63 -47.27
C LEU A 124 24.04 -10.46 -48.72
N ARG A 125 23.45 -9.52 -49.49
CA ARG A 125 23.91 -9.00 -50.81
C ARG A 125 23.29 -7.60 -50.96
N ASP A 126 23.97 -6.47 -51.23
CA ASP A 126 25.08 -6.16 -52.12
C ASP A 126 25.74 -4.84 -51.67
N TYR A 127 27.06 -4.84 -51.45
CA TYR A 127 28.10 -4.20 -52.27
C TYR A 127 28.29 -2.68 -52.14
N ILE A 128 29.45 -2.36 -51.54
CA ILE A 128 30.43 -1.37 -51.98
C ILE A 128 30.20 -0.84 -53.41
N LYS A 129 30.13 0.49 -53.52
CA LYS A 129 30.95 1.28 -54.45
C LYS A 129 31.48 2.51 -53.72
#